data_AF-A0A938UIL3-F1
#
_entry.id   AF-A0A938UIL3-F1
#
_cell.length_a   1.000
_cell.length_b   1.000
_cell.length_c   1.000
_cell.angle_alpha   90.00
_cell.angle_beta   90.00
_cell.angle_gamma   90.00
#
_symmetry.space_group_name_H-M   'P 1'
#
loop_
_entity.id
_entity.type
_entity.pdbx_description
1 polymer ?
#
loop_
_entity_poly.entity_id
_entity_poly.type
_entity_poly.pdbx_seq_one_letter_code
_entity_poly.pdbx_strand_id
1 'polypeptide(L)' 'MNIREVREEARKRFNGICRVCRECNGVVCAGEFPGIGGVGSGASFINNYKALAALRIKMR' A
#
# COMPACT_ATOMS: atom_id res chain seq x y z
N MET A 1 -12.05 11.75 14.64
CA MET A 1 -10.83 11.60 13.83
C MET A 1 -11.17 11.82 12.37
N ASN A 2 -10.59 12.83 11.73
CA ASN A 2 -10.71 13.05 10.30
C ASN A 2 -9.61 12.29 9.53
N ILE A 3 -9.76 12.12 8.22
CA ILE A 3 -8.80 11.35 7.41
C ILE A 3 -7.39 11.95 7.38
N ARG A 4 -7.24 13.26 7.63
CA ARG A 4 -5.92 13.91 7.68
C ARG A 4 -5.19 13.50 8.96
N GLU A 5 -5.86 13.57 10.11
CA GLU A 5 -5.32 13.13 11.41
C GLU A 5 -4.90 11.66 11.38
N VAL A 6 -5.72 10.79 10.77
CA VAL A 6 -5.40 9.36 10.60
C VAL A 6 -4.12 9.16 9.79
N ARG A 7 -3.95 9.91 8.70
CA ARG A 7 -2.75 9.82 7.84
C ARG A 7 -1.51 10.38 8.52
N GLU A 8 -1.63 11.45 9.27
CA GLU A 8 -0.52 12.02 10.05
C GLU A 8 -0.05 11.06 11.13
N GLU A 9 -0.97 10.45 11.87
CA GLU A 9 -0.66 9.44 12.86
C GLU A 9 0.00 8.21 12.24
N ALA A 10 -0.48 7.75 11.07
CA ALA A 10 0.15 6.66 10.33
C ALA A 10 1.60 7.00 9.95
N ARG A 11 1.88 8.21 9.45
CA ARG A 11 3.26 8.61 9.09
C ARG A 11 4.21 8.53 10.27
N LYS A 12 3.75 8.94 11.46
CA LYS A 12 4.50 8.85 12.71
C LYS A 12 4.75 7.39 13.08
N ARG A 13 3.71 6.55 13.11
CA ARG A 13 3.82 5.14 13.50
C ARG A 13 4.70 4.30 12.58
N PHE A 14 4.70 4.62 11.28
CA PHE A 14 5.52 3.92 10.30
C PHE A 14 6.94 4.48 10.18
N ASN A 15 7.34 5.47 10.99
CA ASN A 15 8.70 6.04 11.00
C ASN A 15 9.28 6.36 9.61
N GLY A 16 8.44 6.87 8.70
CA GLY A 16 8.85 7.19 7.32
C GLY A 16 9.02 5.99 6.38
N ILE A 17 8.90 4.74 6.86
CA ILE A 17 8.93 3.52 6.03
C ILE A 17 7.72 3.47 5.08
N CYS A 18 6.57 4.00 5.53
CA CYS A 18 5.36 4.11 4.72
C CYS A 18 5.18 5.54 4.20
N ARG A 19 4.90 5.69 2.91
CA ARG A 19 4.53 6.98 2.30
C ARG A 19 3.07 7.39 2.55
N VAL A 20 2.27 6.49 3.14
CA VAL A 20 0.84 6.71 3.44
C VAL A 20 0.09 7.19 2.19
N CYS A 21 0.24 6.41 1.11
CA CYS A 21 -0.37 6.69 -0.18
C CYS A 21 -1.90 6.79 -0.04
N ARG A 22 -2.55 7.53 -0.94
CA ARG A 22 -4.01 7.56 -1.01
C ARG A 22 -4.58 6.14 -1.21
N GLU A 23 -3.89 5.36 -2.01
CA GLU A 23 -4.13 3.95 -2.29
C GLU A 23 -2.79 3.23 -2.33
N CYS A 24 -2.70 2.06 -1.69
CA CYS A 24 -1.47 1.28 -1.65
C CYS A 24 -1.49 0.20 -2.75
N ASN A 25 -0.68 0.38 -3.78
CA ASN A 25 -0.50 -0.59 -4.87
C ASN A 25 0.92 -1.19 -4.93
N GLY A 26 1.78 -0.85 -3.97
CA GLY A 26 3.15 -1.36 -3.84
C GLY A 26 4.18 -0.81 -4.83
N VAL A 27 3.77 -0.01 -5.84
CA VAL A 27 4.67 0.43 -6.91
C VAL A 27 5.77 1.36 -6.41
N VAL A 28 5.43 2.32 -5.54
CA VAL A 28 6.39 3.36 -5.11
C VAL A 28 7.47 2.80 -4.16
N CYS A 29 7.16 1.75 -3.40
CA CYS A 29 8.09 1.10 -2.45
C CYS A 29 8.52 -0.30 -2.90
N ALA A 30 8.39 -0.60 -4.19
CA ALA A 30 8.73 -1.91 -4.72
C ALA A 30 10.22 -2.21 -4.50
N GLY A 31 10.53 -3.28 -3.77
CA GLY A 31 11.91 -3.70 -3.50
C GLY A 31 12.61 -2.98 -2.35
N GLU A 32 11.98 -1.99 -1.72
CA GLU A 32 12.56 -1.26 -0.60
C GLU A 32 12.58 -2.14 0.66
N PHE A 33 13.72 -2.17 1.36
CA PHE A 33 13.86 -2.84 2.66
C PHE A 33 14.65 -1.94 3.63
N PRO A 34 14.10 -1.59 4.81
CA PRO A 34 12.74 -1.86 5.28
C PRO A 34 11.70 -1.09 4.46
N GLY A 35 10.70 -1.79 3.92
CA GLY A 35 9.67 -1.23 3.04
C GLY A 35 8.49 -2.18 2.88
N ILE A 36 7.32 -1.60 2.60
CA ILE A 36 6.03 -2.32 2.61
C ILE A 36 5.65 -2.81 1.21
N GLY A 37 6.34 -2.37 0.16
CA GLY A 37 6.04 -2.68 -1.24
C GLY A 37 6.51 -4.07 -1.70
N GLY A 38 6.97 -4.91 -0.77
CA GLY A 38 7.50 -6.24 -1.05
C GLY A 38 8.99 -6.23 -1.38
N VAL A 39 9.65 -7.35 -1.09
CA VAL A 39 11.09 -7.56 -1.27
C VAL A 39 11.45 -7.81 -2.75
N GLY A 40 12.69 -7.50 -3.14
CA GLY A 40 13.20 -7.79 -4.48
C GLY A 40 12.62 -6.83 -5.51
N SER A 41 11.84 -7.33 -6.47
CA SER A 41 11.17 -6.47 -7.46
C SER A 41 9.83 -5.91 -6.98
N GLY A 42 9.32 -6.32 -5.81
CA GLY A 42 7.98 -5.98 -5.33
C GLY A 42 6.84 -6.60 -6.16
N ALA A 43 7.15 -7.42 -7.17
CA ALA A 43 6.18 -7.91 -8.15
C ALA A 43 5.02 -8.71 -7.52
N SER A 44 5.29 -9.50 -6.47
CA SER A 44 4.25 -10.27 -5.77
C SER A 44 3.18 -9.34 -5.17
N PHE A 45 3.58 -8.27 -4.48
CA PHE A 45 2.64 -7.30 -3.91
C PHE A 45 1.80 -6.64 -5.00
N ILE A 46 2.46 -6.14 -6.05
CA ILE A 46 1.82 -5.43 -7.16
C ILE A 46 0.82 -6.34 -7.89
N ASN A 47 1.19 -7.60 -8.13
CA ASN A 47 0.34 -8.57 -8.80
C ASN A 47 -0.88 -8.95 -7.95
N ASN A 48 -0.72 -9.10 -6.63
CA ASN A 48 -1.84 -9.37 -5.72
C ASN A 48 -2.85 -8.21 -5.71
N TYR A 49 -2.37 -6.97 -5.66
CA TYR A 49 -3.24 -5.79 -5.77
C TYR A 49 -4.01 -5.78 -7.11
N LYS A 50 -3.31 -6.01 -8.24
CA LYS A 50 -3.96 -6.06 -9.57
C LYS A 50 -4.97 -7.19 -9.69
N ALA A 51 -4.68 -8.37 -9.14
CA ALA A 51 -5.57 -9.51 -9.15
C ALA A 51 -6.87 -9.21 -8.40
N LEU A 52 -6.78 -8.58 -7.21
CA LEU A 52 -7.95 -8.15 -6.45
C LEU A 52 -8.76 -7.09 -7.19
N ALA A 53 -8.10 -6.10 -7.79
CA ALA A 53 -8.75 -5.03 -8.55
C ALA A 53 -9.50 -5.54 -9.80
N ALA A 54 -9.08 -6.68 -10.35
CA ALA A 54 -9.75 -7.30 -11.50
C ALA A 54 -11.05 -8.04 -11.14
N LEU A 55 -11.28 -8.34 -9.86
CA LEU A 55 -12.50 -9.02 -9.40
C LEU A 55 -13.69 -8.06 -9.42
N ARG A 56 -14.83 -8.55 -9.89
CA ARG A 56 -16.11 -7.83 -9.85
C ARG A 56 -17.09 -8.55 -8.95
N ILE A 57 -17.76 -7.79 -8.08
CA ILE A 57 -18.80 -8.32 -7.20
C ILE A 57 -20.12 -8.32 -7.96
N LYS A 58 -20.76 -9.48 -8.05
CA LYS A 58 -22.14 -9.59 -8.53
C LYS A 58 -23.08 -9.21 -7.39
N MET A 59 -23.43 -7.93 -7.30
CA MET A 59 -24.48 -7.47 -6.39
C MET A 59 -25.83 -7.92 -6.96
N ARG A 60 -26.64 -8.59 -6.13
CA ARG A 60 -27.98 -9.06 -6.51
C ARG A 60 -28.98 -7.90 -6.49
#